data_AF-A0A257V5V7-F1
#
_entry.id   AF-A0A257V5V7-F1
#
_cell.length_a   1.000
_cell.length_b   1.000
_cell.length_c   1.000
_cell.angle_alpha   90.00
_cell.angle_beta   90.00
_cell.angle_gamma   90.00
#
_symmetry.space_group_name_H-M   'P 1'
#
loop_
_entity.id
_entity.type
_entity.pdbx_description
1 polymer ?
#
loop_
_entity_poly.entity_id
_entity_poly.type
_entity_poly.pdbx_seq_one_letter_code
_entity_poly.pdbx_strand_id
1 'polypeptide(L)' 'EIEGVVVTDVSDSSPADEAGLRPGDIVMRIDSHDVTSRQEFTDALSALHSGAMVRLYVYRPQAQQKSFVFLRLP' A
#
# COMPACT_ATOMS: atom_id res chain seq x y z
N GLU A 1 -5.76 -17.64 5.36
CA GLU A 1 -5.62 -16.83 4.14
C GLU A 1 -4.92 -15.52 4.42
N ILE A 2 -4.38 -14.88 3.40
CA ILE A 2 -3.88 -13.50 3.50
C ILE A 2 -4.91 -12.66 2.73
N GLU A 3 -5.64 -11.83 3.45
CA GLU A 3 -6.67 -10.95 2.88
C GLU A 3 -6.08 -9.56 2.67
N GLY A 4 -6.26 -9.01 1.48
CA GLY A 4 -5.70 -7.71 1.13
C GLY A 4 -5.68 -7.46 -0.37
N VAL A 5 -5.10 -6.32 -0.74
CA VAL A 5 -4.96 -5.88 -2.13
C VAL A 5 -3.57 -6.20 -2.64
N VAL A 6 -3.50 -7.02 -3.70
CA VAL A 6 -2.25 -7.30 -4.41
C VAL A 6 -1.83 -6.09 -5.23
N VAL A 7 -0.57 -5.69 -5.07
CA VAL A 7 0.11 -4.73 -5.93
C VAL A 7 0.49 -5.45 -7.22
N THR A 8 -0.15 -5.11 -8.33
CA THR A 8 0.13 -5.73 -9.63
C THR A 8 1.22 -5.00 -10.40
N ASP A 9 1.31 -3.69 -10.22
CA ASP A 9 2.23 -2.81 -10.93
C ASP A 9 2.53 -1.59 -10.07
N VAL A 10 3.71 -1.01 -10.24
CA VAL A 10 4.14 0.22 -9.55
C VAL A 10 4.77 1.11 -10.61
N SER A 11 4.22 2.30 -10.81
CA SER A 11 4.77 3.24 -11.78
C SER A 11 6.12 3.79 -11.31
N ASP A 12 7.08 3.87 -12.23
CA ASP A 12 8.41 4.44 -11.97
C ASP A 12 8.30 5.88 -11.46
N SER A 13 9.12 6.26 -10.47
CA SER A 13 9.08 7.59 -9.83
C SER A 13 7.74 7.96 -9.18
N SER A 14 6.86 7.00 -8.96
CA SER A 14 5.68 7.20 -8.13
C SER A 14 6.06 7.19 -6.65
N PRO A 15 5.22 7.74 -5.76
CA PRO A 15 5.41 7.59 -4.33
C PRO A 15 5.54 6.15 -3.85
N ALA A 16 4.92 5.20 -4.55
CA ALA A 16 5.01 3.79 -4.23
C ALA A 16 6.39 3.23 -4.56
N ASP A 17 6.96 3.63 -5.71
CA ASP A 17 8.33 3.29 -6.10
C ASP A 17 9.35 3.89 -5.13
N GLU A 18 9.23 5.19 -4.82
CA GLU A 18 10.09 5.86 -3.84
C GLU A 18 10.00 5.23 -2.43
N ALA A 19 8.82 4.74 -2.05
CA ALA A 19 8.60 4.05 -0.79
C ALA A 19 9.08 2.59 -0.80
N GLY A 20 9.50 2.06 -1.95
CA GLY A 20 10.02 0.69 -2.10
C GLY A 20 8.93 -0.40 -2.10
N LEU A 21 7.70 -0.05 -2.51
CA LEU A 21 6.69 -1.05 -2.88
C LEU A 21 7.13 -1.77 -4.15
N ARG A 22 6.82 -3.06 -4.23
CA ARG A 22 7.08 -3.85 -5.44
C ARG A 22 5.83 -4.59 -5.88
N PRO A 23 5.70 -4.87 -7.20
CA PRO A 23 4.72 -5.82 -7.69
C PRO A 23 4.83 -7.16 -6.96
N GLY A 24 3.68 -7.68 -6.51
CA GLY A 24 3.57 -8.88 -5.68
C GLY A 24 3.45 -8.61 -4.17
N ASP A 25 3.67 -7.37 -3.71
CA ASP A 25 3.35 -6.99 -2.33
C ASP A 25 1.83 -7.01 -2.11
N ILE A 26 1.39 -7.40 -0.91
CA ILE A 26 -0.03 -7.47 -0.54
C ILE A 26 -0.29 -6.43 0.54
N VAL A 27 -1.04 -5.39 0.20
CA VAL A 27 -1.48 -4.36 1.15
C VAL A 27 -2.62 -4.91 1.99
N MET A 28 -2.44 -4.97 3.30
CA MET A 28 -3.45 -5.44 4.26
C MET A 28 -4.10 -4.30 5.04
N ARG A 29 -3.40 -3.16 5.20
CA ARG A 29 -3.88 -2.01 5.98
C ARG A 29 -3.32 -0.70 5.46
N ILE A 30 -4.11 0.35 5.57
CA ILE A 30 -3.73 1.74 5.31
C ILE A 30 -3.96 2.55 6.59
N ASP A 31 -2.89 3.08 7.16
CA ASP A 31 -2.83 3.75 8.46
C ASP A 31 -3.40 2.92 9.62
N SER A 32 -4.71 3.11 9.87
CA SER A 32 -5.49 2.46 10.92
C SER A 32 -6.71 1.72 10.35
N HIS A 33 -6.90 1.70 9.03
CA HIS A 33 -8.00 1.06 8.33
C HIS A 33 -7.52 -0.23 7.66
N ASP A 34 -8.08 -1.36 8.06
CA ASP A 34 -7.88 -2.63 7.35
C ASP A 34 -8.48 -2.52 5.96
N VAL A 35 -7.76 -3.05 4.96
CA VAL A 35 -8.16 -2.97 3.56
C VAL A 35 -8.22 -4.36 3.00
N THR A 36 -9.44 -4.79 2.68
CA THR A 36 -9.71 -6.13 2.16
C THR A 36 -10.09 -6.10 0.68
N SER A 37 -10.42 -4.92 0.15
CA SER A 37 -10.85 -4.73 -1.22
C SER A 37 -10.15 -3.55 -1.91
N ARG A 38 -10.08 -3.61 -3.24
CA ARG A 38 -9.54 -2.50 -4.06
C ARG A 38 -10.33 -1.20 -3.85
N GLN A 39 -11.64 -1.30 -3.63
CA GLN A 39 -12.51 -0.15 -3.44
C GLN A 39 -12.14 0.59 -2.14
N GLU A 40 -12.00 -0.14 -1.03
CA GLU A 40 -11.53 0.42 0.25
C GLU A 40 -10.16 1.08 0.13
N PHE A 41 -9.24 0.47 -0.64
CA PHE A 41 -7.94 1.04 -0.90
C PHE A 41 -8.05 2.41 -1.59
N THR A 42 -8.82 2.49 -2.67
CA THR A 42 -9.02 3.73 -3.43
C THR A 42 -9.76 4.79 -2.61
N ASP A 43 -10.79 4.41 -1.85
CA ASP A 43 -11.56 5.32 -1.01
C ASP A 43 -10.68 5.90 0.11
N ALA A 44 -9.87 5.05 0.76
CA ALA A 44 -8.94 5.48 1.79
C ALA A 44 -7.89 6.45 1.23
N LEU A 45 -7.31 6.17 0.06
CA LEU A 45 -6.38 7.10 -0.59
C LEU A 45 -7.04 8.40 -1.02
N SER A 46 -8.28 8.34 -1.50
CA SER A 46 -9.04 9.53 -1.93
C SER A 46 -9.48 10.41 -0.77
N ALA A 47 -9.62 9.83 0.43
CA ALA A 47 -9.89 10.56 1.66
C ALA A 47 -8.65 11.28 2.22
N LEU A 48 -7.45 10.95 1.73
CA LEU A 48 -6.19 11.56 2.17
C LEU A 48 -5.86 12.77 1.29
N HIS A 49 -5.26 13.79 1.91
CA HIS A 49 -4.90 15.03 1.25
C HIS A 49 -3.57 14.89 0.51
N SER A 50 -3.41 15.60 -0.61
CA SER A 50 -2.11 15.77 -1.28
C SER A 50 -1.04 16.25 -0.30
N GLY A 51 0.13 15.61 -0.34
CA GLY A 51 1.23 15.84 0.61
C GLY A 51 1.16 15.04 1.92
N ALA A 52 0.08 14.29 2.18
CA ALA A 52 -0.02 13.46 3.38
C ALA A 52 0.91 12.23 3.31
N MET A 53 1.47 11.85 4.47
CA MET A 53 2.15 10.56 4.64
C MET A 53 1.13 9.51 5.07
N VAL A 54 1.12 8.40 4.35
CA VAL A 54 0.22 7.27 4.51
C VAL A 54 1.04 6.05 4.89
N ARG A 55 0.70 5.38 5.99
CA ARG A 55 1.40 4.17 6.42
C ARG A 55 0.69 2.92 5.92
N LEU A 56 1.26 2.25 4.93
CA LEU A 56 0.77 1.00 4.40
C LEU A 56 1.38 -0.19 5.16
N TYR A 57 0.55 -1.15 5.55
CA TYR A 57 1.01 -2.43 6.06
C TYR A 57 0.97 -3.45 4.93
N VAL A 58 2.14 -3.91 4.51
CA VAL A 58 2.29 -4.81 3.37
C VAL A 58 2.88 -6.15 3.79
N TYR A 59 2.40 -7.22 3.18
CA TYR A 59 3.01 -8.53 3.24
C TYR A 59 3.80 -8.74 1.97
N ARG A 60 5.09 -9.07 2.11
CA ARG A 60 5.95 -9.45 0.99
C ARG A 60 6.03 -10.98 0.95
N PRO A 61 5.34 -11.64 0.00
CA PRO A 61 5.35 -13.10 -0.07
C PRO A 61 6.75 -13.66 -0.35
N GLN A 62 7.56 -12.95 -1.14
CA GLN A 62 8.92 -13.35 -1.49
C GLN A 62 9.85 -13.50 -0.28
N ALA A 63 9.70 -12.61 0.70
CA ALA A 63 10.49 -12.63 1.93
C ALA A 63 9.72 -13.22 3.12
N GLN A 64 8.47 -13.63 2.90
CA GLN A 64 7.52 -14.07 3.94
C GLN A 64 7.45 -13.13 5.15
N GLN A 65 7.65 -11.83 4.92
CA GLN A 65 7.70 -10.81 5.97
C GLN A 65 6.59 -9.79 5.80
N LYS A 66 6.12 -9.25 6.93
CA LYS A 66 5.24 -8.09 6.95
C LYS A 66 6.06 -6.86 7.24
N SER A 67 5.87 -5.81 6.44
CA SER A 67 6.62 -4.56 6.55
C SER A 67 5.67 -3.38 6.50
N PHE A 68 6.08 -2.27 7.11
CA PHE A 68 5.40 -1.00 6.93
C PHE A 68 6.10 -0.21 5.83
N VAL A 69 5.30 0.36 4.94
CA VAL A 69 5.76 1.22 3.85
C VAL A 69 5.09 2.57 4.02
N PHE A 70 5.86 3.64 3.98
CA PHE A 70 5.34 5.00 4.11
C PHE A 70 5.24 5.62 2.72
N LEU A 71 4.01 5.82 2.25
CA LEU A 71 3.72 6.43 0.98
C LEU A 71 3.47 7.93 1.19
N ARG A 72 4.13 8.79 0.45
CA ARG A 72 3.85 10.23 0.47
C ARG A 72 2.99 10.59 -0.73
N LEU A 73 1.75 11.01 -0.51
CA LEU A 73 0.92 11.45 -1.61
C LEU A 73 1.47 12.76 -2.22
N PRO A 74 1.49 12.90 -3.56
CA PRO A 74 1.89 14.14 -4.22
C PRO A 74 0.86 15.25 -3.98
#